data_AF-A0A7Z0PRG7-F1
#
_entry.id   AF-A0A7Z0PRG7-F1
#
_cell.length_a   1.000
_cell.length_b   1.000
_cell.length_c   1.000
_cell.angle_alpha   90.00
_cell.angle_beta   90.00
_cell.angle_gamma   90.00
#
_symmetry.space_group_name_H-M   'P 1'
#
loop_
_entity.id
_entity.type
_entity.pdbx_description
1 polymer ?
#
loop_
_entity_poly.entity_id
_entity_poly.type
_entity_poly.pdbx_seq_one_letter_code
_entity_poly.pdbx_strand_id
1 'polypeptide(L)'
;MSTEPTVTLFSDGLLSKWGFNDGEPPNGWYDYCEANGIDYNAADFPLVELVRRYLVPVLDQDVNVVEIETSHNPIRVDTVDGVDVTEAWFGRAPAPTLTPEHVDVPMSEVAKLIRR
;
A
#
# COMPACT_ATOMS: atom_id res chain seq x y z
N MET A 1 16.64 -1.45 23.20
CA MET A 1 15.28 -0.95 22.99
C MET A 1 14.87 -1.45 21.62
N SER A 2 13.81 -2.24 21.49
CA SER A 2 13.31 -2.62 20.16
C SER A 2 12.68 -1.39 19.54
N THR A 3 13.05 -1.03 18.31
CA THR A 3 12.33 -0.02 17.53
C THR A 3 10.94 -0.56 17.20
N GLU A 4 9.96 0.34 17.10
CA GLU A 4 8.61 -0.02 16.65
C GLU A 4 8.69 -0.63 15.23
N PRO A 5 8.03 -1.77 14.95
CA PRO A 5 7.93 -2.30 13.60
C PRO A 5 7.24 -1.31 12.64
N THR A 6 7.60 -1.36 11.37
CA THR A 6 7.00 -0.51 10.32
C THR A 6 6.49 -1.36 9.15
N VAL A 7 5.54 -0.79 8.41
CA VAL A 7 5.14 -1.25 7.08
C VAL A 7 5.77 -0.32 6.06
N THR A 8 6.62 -0.86 5.20
CA THR A 8 7.20 -0.12 4.08
C THR A 8 6.29 -0.22 2.86
N LEU A 9 5.82 0.93 2.37
CA LEU A 9 5.02 1.04 1.15
C LEU A 9 5.92 1.55 0.03
N PHE A 10 6.31 0.67 -0.88
CA PHE A 10 7.09 1.06 -2.07
C PHE A 10 6.17 1.64 -3.15
N SER A 11 6.57 2.77 -3.72
CA SER A 11 5.77 3.51 -4.70
C SER A 11 5.53 2.72 -5.98
N ASP A 12 6.48 1.87 -6.38
CA ASP A 12 6.35 0.98 -7.53
C ASP A 12 5.20 -0.04 -7.39
N GLY A 13 4.75 -0.31 -6.15
CA GLY A 13 3.58 -1.12 -5.86
C GLY A 13 2.31 -0.59 -6.53
N LEU A 14 2.19 0.74 -6.69
CA LEU A 14 1.06 1.37 -7.39
C LEU A 14 1.02 1.05 -8.90
N LEU A 15 2.16 0.65 -9.47
CA LEU A 15 2.34 0.43 -10.90
C LEU A 15 2.30 -1.06 -11.28
N SER A 16 1.97 -1.95 -10.33
CA SER A 16 1.95 -3.39 -10.53
C SER A 16 0.65 -4.02 -10.07
N LYS A 17 0.11 -4.94 -10.90
CA LYS A 17 -0.99 -5.83 -10.53
C LYS A 17 -0.69 -6.60 -9.24
N TRP A 18 0.57 -6.97 -9.04
CA TRP A 18 1.06 -7.75 -7.89
C TRP A 18 1.83 -6.90 -6.88
N GLY A 19 1.66 -5.56 -6.95
CA GLY A 19 2.29 -4.63 -6.02
C GLY A 19 1.82 -4.83 -4.57
N PHE A 20 2.54 -4.26 -3.61
CA PHE A 20 2.20 -4.34 -2.18
C PHE A 20 1.93 -5.77 -1.69
N ASN A 21 2.83 -6.71 -2.00
CA ASN A 21 2.68 -8.11 -1.63
C ASN A 21 1.36 -8.72 -2.14
N ASP A 22 0.93 -8.34 -3.36
CA ASP A 22 -0.33 -8.75 -3.97
C ASP A 22 -1.59 -8.41 -3.13
N GLY A 23 -1.50 -7.39 -2.27
CA GLY A 23 -2.58 -7.01 -1.35
C GLY A 23 -2.52 -7.69 0.01
N GLU A 24 -1.63 -8.66 0.20
CA GLU A 24 -1.52 -9.41 1.45
C GLU A 24 -0.80 -8.62 2.55
N PRO A 25 -1.14 -8.86 3.84
CA PRO A 25 -0.48 -8.20 4.96
C PRO A 25 1.03 -8.50 4.98
N PRO A 26 1.88 -7.54 5.39
CA PRO A 26 3.32 -7.75 5.47
C PRO A 26 3.69 -8.72 6.59
N ASN A 27 4.88 -9.31 6.46
CA ASN A 27 5.47 -10.15 7.50
C ASN A 27 5.52 -9.39 8.84
N GLY A 28 5.02 -10.02 9.91
CA GLY A 28 4.95 -9.43 11.25
C GLY A 28 3.64 -8.69 11.57
N TRP A 29 2.72 -8.51 10.61
CA TRP A 29 1.39 -7.96 10.90
C TRP A 29 0.63 -8.82 11.92
N TYR A 30 0.54 -10.13 11.67
CA TYR A 30 -0.16 -11.05 12.54
C TYR A 30 0.48 -11.12 13.94
N ASP A 31 1.82 -11.23 14.02
CA ASP A 31 2.55 -11.20 15.29
C ASP A 31 2.29 -9.91 16.08
N TYR A 32 2.25 -8.76 15.39
CA TYR A 32 1.93 -7.49 16.02
C TYR A 32 0.49 -7.46 16.53
N CYS A 33 -0.47 -7.96 15.75
CA CYS A 33 -1.87 -8.02 16.18
C CYS A 33 -2.04 -8.91 17.41
N GLU A 34 -1.42 -10.09 17.44
CA GLU A 34 -1.43 -10.99 18.60
C GLU A 34 -0.82 -10.34 19.84
N ALA A 35 0.35 -9.69 19.69
CA ALA A 35 1.03 -9.00 20.78
C ALA A 35 0.24 -7.81 21.35
N ASN A 36 -0.67 -7.21 20.56
CA ASN A 36 -1.45 -6.04 20.94
C ASN A 36 -2.94 -6.33 21.17
N GLY A 37 -3.36 -7.61 21.14
CA GLY A 37 -4.76 -8.00 21.35
C GLY A 37 -5.72 -7.49 20.28
N ILE A 38 -5.24 -7.38 19.03
CA ILE A 38 -6.04 -6.98 17.87
C ILE A 38 -6.59 -8.25 17.21
N ASP A 39 -7.91 -8.32 17.03
CA ASP A 39 -8.57 -9.41 16.30
C ASP A 39 -8.46 -9.18 14.79
N TYR A 40 -7.42 -9.75 14.18
CA TYR A 40 -7.18 -9.69 12.74
C TYR A 40 -8.13 -10.56 11.91
N ASN A 41 -9.02 -11.36 12.52
CA ASN A 41 -10.06 -12.09 11.80
C ASN A 41 -11.35 -11.26 11.66
N ALA A 42 -11.51 -10.22 12.48
CA ALA A 42 -12.68 -9.35 12.46
C ALA A 42 -12.53 -8.19 11.44
N ALA A 43 -11.32 -7.95 10.94
CA ALA A 43 -11.05 -6.85 10.03
C ALA A 43 -9.83 -7.11 9.14
N ASP A 44 -9.96 -6.74 7.87
CA ASP A 44 -8.91 -6.90 6.87
C ASP A 44 -7.76 -5.90 7.07
N PHE A 45 -6.59 -6.22 6.50
CA PHE A 45 -5.47 -5.31 6.48
C PHE A 45 -5.78 -4.06 5.63
N PRO A 46 -5.64 -2.84 6.18
CA PRO A 46 -6.17 -1.62 5.57
C PRO A 46 -5.23 -1.02 4.50
N LEU A 47 -4.82 -1.81 3.50
CA LEU A 47 -3.84 -1.40 2.48
C LEU A 47 -4.29 -0.16 1.69
N VAL A 48 -5.55 -0.11 1.27
CA VAL A 48 -6.11 1.01 0.50
C VAL A 48 -5.97 2.31 1.29
N GLU A 49 -6.41 2.32 2.54
CA GLU A 49 -6.29 3.47 3.44
C GLU A 49 -4.83 3.85 3.71
N LEU A 50 -3.94 2.86 3.87
CA LEU A 50 -2.51 3.13 4.07
C LEU A 50 -1.91 3.88 2.88
N VAL A 51 -2.14 3.39 1.67
CA VAL A 51 -1.64 4.00 0.44
C VAL A 51 -2.20 5.42 0.27
N ARG A 52 -3.51 5.61 0.44
CA ARG A 52 -4.16 6.92 0.29
C ARG A 52 -3.70 7.93 1.35
N ARG A 53 -3.41 7.48 2.58
CA ARG A 53 -3.10 8.37 3.70
C ARG A 53 -1.62 8.68 3.84
N TYR A 54 -0.74 7.74 3.53
CA TYR A 54 0.69 7.85 3.83
C TYR A 54 1.58 7.91 2.59
N LEU A 55 1.22 7.20 1.52
CA LEU A 55 2.06 7.14 0.32
C LEU A 55 1.69 8.22 -0.70
N VAL A 56 0.44 8.23 -1.17
CA VAL A 56 -0.04 9.17 -2.20
C VAL A 56 0.26 10.64 -1.87
N PRO A 57 0.01 11.13 -0.64
CA PRO A 57 0.19 12.55 -0.34
C PRO A 57 1.64 13.05 -0.35
N VAL A 58 2.62 12.13 -0.36
CA VAL A 58 4.05 12.50 -0.33
C VAL A 58 4.76 12.23 -1.65
N LEU A 59 4.05 11.72 -2.66
CA LEU A 59 4.61 11.56 -4.00
C LEU A 59 4.85 12.94 -4.63
N ASP A 60 5.98 13.08 -5.32
CA ASP A 60 6.32 14.30 -6.06
C ASP A 60 5.47 14.46 -7.33
N GLN A 61 4.94 13.34 -7.85
CA GLN A 61 4.09 13.28 -9.03
C GLN A 61 2.62 13.52 -8.67
N ASP A 62 1.86 14.12 -9.60
CA ASP A 62 0.41 14.15 -9.51
C ASP A 62 -0.13 12.78 -9.91
N VAL A 63 -0.69 12.05 -8.95
CA VAL A 63 -1.17 10.69 -9.16
C VAL A 63 -2.67 10.58 -8.93
N ASN A 64 -3.34 9.85 -9.81
CA ASN A 64 -4.70 9.38 -9.55
C ASN A 64 -4.67 7.88 -9.26
N VAL A 65 -5.24 7.49 -8.12
CA VAL A 65 -5.33 6.10 -7.70
C VAL A 65 -6.76 5.59 -7.85
N VAL A 66 -6.87 4.35 -8.32
CA VAL A 66 -8.12 3.61 -8.41
C VAL A 66 -8.09 2.42 -7.45
N GLU A 67 -9.25 2.14 -6.91
CA GLU A 67 -9.51 0.96 -6.10
C GLU A 67 -10.29 -0.05 -6.93
N ILE A 68 -9.83 -1.29 -6.93
CA ILE A 68 -10.30 -2.36 -7.83
C ILE A 68 -10.70 -3.55 -6.98
N GLU A 69 -11.93 -4.04 -7.16
CA GLU A 69 -12.37 -5.31 -6.59
C GLU A 69 -11.61 -6.47 -7.27
N THR A 70 -10.70 -7.10 -6.55
CA THR A 70 -9.75 -8.08 -7.10
C THR A 70 -9.15 -8.96 -6.00
N SER A 71 -8.63 -10.13 -6.37
CA SER A 71 -7.88 -11.03 -5.49
C SER A 71 -6.37 -10.75 -5.46
N HIS A 72 -6.00 -9.52 -5.80
CA HIS A 72 -4.63 -9.04 -6.01
C HIS A 72 -4.48 -7.67 -5.36
N ASN A 73 -3.40 -6.93 -5.65
CA ASN A 73 -3.27 -5.53 -5.23
C ASN A 73 -4.55 -4.72 -5.54
N PRO A 74 -5.31 -4.27 -4.53
CA PRO A 74 -6.58 -3.59 -4.72
C PRO A 74 -6.44 -2.11 -5.08
N ILE A 75 -5.25 -1.51 -4.97
CA ILE A 75 -5.04 -0.07 -5.23
C ILE A 75 -3.88 0.17 -6.19
N ARG A 76 -4.15 0.86 -7.29
CA ARG A 76 -3.20 1.10 -8.39
C ARG A 76 -3.34 2.52 -8.92
N VAL A 77 -2.29 3.03 -9.56
CA VAL A 77 -2.33 4.35 -10.21
C VAL A 77 -2.85 4.20 -11.64
N ASP A 78 -3.88 4.93 -12.04
CA ASP A 78 -4.32 4.94 -13.44
C ASP A 78 -3.63 6.05 -14.25
N THR A 79 -3.31 7.19 -13.61
CA THR A 79 -2.58 8.29 -14.22
C THR A 79 -1.44 8.81 -13.36
N VAL A 80 -0.32 9.17 -14.01
CA VAL A 80 0.82 9.90 -13.42
C VAL A 80 1.09 11.14 -14.26
N ASP A 81 1.07 12.33 -13.64
CA ASP A 81 1.19 13.63 -14.30
C ASP A 81 0.25 13.78 -15.51
N GLY A 82 -0.97 13.24 -15.38
CA GLY A 82 -2.00 13.23 -16.42
C GLY A 82 -1.81 12.20 -17.54
N VAL A 83 -0.79 11.34 -17.47
CA VAL A 83 -0.54 10.26 -18.46
C VAL A 83 -1.12 8.94 -17.96
N ASP A 84 -1.93 8.28 -18.78
CA ASP A 84 -2.43 6.92 -18.49
C ASP A 84 -1.27 5.91 -18.41
N VAL A 85 -1.24 5.14 -17.32
CA VAL A 85 -0.22 4.11 -17.06
C VAL A 85 -0.83 2.73 -16.78
N THR A 86 -2.09 2.51 -17.15
CA THR A 86 -2.83 1.28 -16.83
C THR A 86 -2.18 0.01 -17.42
N GLU A 87 -1.54 0.12 -18.59
CA GLU A 87 -0.78 -0.99 -19.20
C GLU A 87 0.49 -1.36 -18.42
N ALA A 88 1.03 -0.46 -17.61
CA ALA A 88 2.19 -0.75 -16.75
C ALA A 88 1.85 -1.78 -15.66
N TRP A 89 0.60 -1.81 -15.19
CA TRP A 89 0.13 -2.78 -14.19
C TRP A 89 0.39 -4.23 -14.59
N PHE A 90 0.30 -4.50 -15.90
CA PHE A 90 0.46 -5.82 -16.48
C PHE A 90 1.86 -6.05 -17.06
N GLY A 91 2.79 -5.10 -16.87
CA GLY A 91 4.12 -5.13 -17.49
C GLY A 91 4.09 -5.02 -19.01
N ARG A 92 3.04 -4.42 -19.59
CA ARG A 92 2.86 -4.28 -21.05
C ARG A 92 3.36 -2.94 -21.57
N ALA A 93 3.60 -1.98 -20.68
CA ALA A 93 4.23 -0.70 -20.95
C ALA A 93 5.30 -0.40 -19.90
N PRO A 94 6.30 0.45 -20.21
CA PRO A 94 7.25 0.93 -19.21
C PRO A 94 6.53 1.67 -18.08
N ALA A 95 6.90 1.36 -16.84
CA ALA A 95 6.40 2.05 -15.66
C ALA A 95 7.22 3.33 -15.41
N PRO A 96 6.58 4.48 -15.09
CA PRO A 96 7.32 5.66 -14.64
C PRO A 96 7.98 5.40 -13.28
N THR A 97 9.03 6.17 -12.97
CA THR A 97 9.59 6.18 -11.62
C THR A 97 8.80 7.15 -10.75
N LEU A 98 8.35 6.68 -9.59
CA LEU A 98 7.69 7.50 -8.59
C LEU A 98 8.67 7.86 -7.47
N THR A 99 8.57 9.06 -6.92
CA THR A 99 9.43 9.56 -5.85
C THR A 99 8.58 10.12 -4.71
N PRO A 100 8.87 9.82 -3.43
CA PRO A 100 9.97 8.98 -2.95
C PRO A 100 9.82 7.50 -3.34
N GLU A 101 10.88 6.71 -3.20
CA GLU A 101 10.86 5.26 -3.51
C GLU A 101 9.90 4.50 -2.59
N HIS A 102 9.82 4.92 -1.32
CA HIS A 102 8.99 4.30 -0.31
C HIS A 102 8.62 5.26 0.82
N VAL A 103 7.64 4.87 1.62
CA VAL A 103 7.39 5.43 2.95
C VAL A 103 7.32 4.31 3.99
N ASP A 104 7.83 4.58 5.18
CA ASP A 104 7.68 3.70 6.34
C ASP A 104 6.53 4.19 7.23
N VAL A 105 5.54 3.34 7.46
CA VAL A 105 4.39 3.63 8.33
C VAL A 105 4.56 2.84 9.63
N PRO A 106 4.59 3.48 10.81
CA PRO A 106 4.65 2.77 12.09
C PRO A 106 3.46 1.82 12.27
N MET A 107 3.69 0.62 12.80
CA MET A 107 2.64 -0.39 12.95
C MET A 107 1.48 0.08 13.85
N SER A 108 1.75 0.95 14.82
CA SER A 108 0.71 1.58 15.63
C SER A 108 -0.22 2.50 14.83
N GLU A 109 0.28 3.17 13.78
CA GLU A 109 -0.54 3.95 12.86
C GLU A 109 -1.38 3.05 11.94
N VAL A 110 -0.82 1.92 11.51
CA VAL A 110 -1.56 0.90 10.74
C VAL A 110 -2.73 0.37 11.57
N ALA A 111 -2.49 0.02 12.83
CA ALA A 111 -3.52 -0.53 13.72
C ALA A 111 -4.70 0.44 13.97
N LYS A 112 -4.47 1.75 13.92
CA LYS A 112 -5.54 2.77 14.03
C LYS A 112 -6.50 2.78 12.85
N LEU A 113 -6.11 2.21 11.71
CA LEU A 113 -6.93 2.16 10.49
C LEU A 113 -7.84 0.94 10.43
N ILE A 114 -7.59 -0.08 11.25
CA ILE A 114 -8.46 -1.24 11.35
C ILE A 114 -9.83 -0.78 11.86
N ARG A 115 -10.85 -0.84 11.00
CA ARG A 115 -12.23 -0.56 11.40
C ARG A 115 -12.82 -1.81 12.05
N ARG A 116 -13.40 -1.64 13.23
CA ARG A 116 -14.15 -2.67 13.97
C ARG A 116 -15.56 -2.82 13.43
#